data_AF-A0A1Y3BJP0-F1
#
_entry.id   AF-A0A1Y3BJP0-F1
#
_cell.length_a   1.000
_cell.length_b   1.000
_cell.length_c   1.000
_cell.angle_alpha   90.00
_cell.angle_beta   90.00
_cell.angle_gamma   90.00
#
_symmetry.space_group_name_H-M   'P 1'
#
loop_
_entity.id
_entity.type
_entity.pdbx_description
1 polymer ?
#
loop_
_entity_poly.entity_id
_entity_poly.type
_entity_poly.pdbx_seq_one_letter_code
_entity_poly.pdbx_strand_id
1 'polypeptide(L)'
;MDEMMSETKNFLLHICPIDMIEWKEYSIFKKSFELIKAGPYFCLILCIPVVDLESINENWCRILCCINILIAPQIVFLFEQVDYDIVDQFPLWTSSLIISIVLIILLFLTSNKNRPPIYYRLFALFGFIISIIFIQTIANEIINILKTFAILFRLSDSILGLTILAWGNSIGGNIGAILH
;
A
#
# COMPACT_ATOMS: atom_id res chain seq x y z
N MET A 1 -11.01 -9.75 29.15
CA MET A 1 -10.02 -10.55 28.40
C MET A 1 -10.64 -11.09 27.11
N ASP A 2 -11.90 -11.54 27.15
CA ASP A 2 -12.60 -12.09 25.98
C ASP A 2 -12.86 -11.08 24.86
N GLU A 3 -13.19 -9.81 25.19
CA GLU A 3 -13.41 -8.77 24.19
C GLU A 3 -12.13 -8.39 23.42
N MET A 4 -10.99 -8.27 24.11
CA MET A 4 -9.71 -7.99 23.46
C MET A 4 -9.29 -9.14 22.55
N MET A 5 -9.55 -10.38 22.98
CA MET A 5 -9.29 -11.57 22.17
C MET A 5 -10.18 -11.67 20.93
N SER A 6 -11.39 -11.09 20.97
CA SER A 6 -12.27 -10.98 19.79
C SER A 6 -11.73 -9.98 18.76
N GLU A 7 -11.24 -8.82 19.19
CA GLU A 7 -10.65 -7.82 18.28
C GLU A 7 -9.36 -8.31 17.64
N THR A 8 -8.49 -8.99 18.38
CA THR A 8 -7.25 -9.56 17.82
C THR A 8 -7.54 -10.65 16.79
N LYS A 9 -8.61 -11.44 16.99
CA LYS A 9 -9.03 -12.44 16.00
C LYS A 9 -9.53 -11.76 14.73
N ASN A 10 -10.34 -10.71 14.86
CA ASN A 10 -10.80 -9.93 13.71
C ASN A 10 -9.60 -9.36 12.93
N PHE A 11 -8.65 -8.76 13.64
CA PHE A 11 -7.41 -8.25 13.06
C PHE A 11 -6.59 -9.31 12.31
N LEU A 12 -6.41 -10.49 12.88
CA LEU A 12 -5.69 -11.60 12.23
C LEU A 12 -6.40 -12.08 10.96
N LEU A 13 -7.73 -12.02 10.91
CA LEU A 13 -8.50 -12.34 9.72
C LEU A 13 -8.24 -11.32 8.60
N HIS A 14 -8.25 -10.02 8.91
CA HIS A 14 -7.99 -8.97 7.91
C HIS A 14 -6.55 -8.96 7.40
N ILE A 15 -5.59 -9.40 8.21
CA ILE A 15 -4.18 -9.43 7.84
C ILE A 15 -3.82 -10.63 6.98
N CYS A 16 -4.55 -11.74 7.12
CA CYS A 16 -4.23 -12.98 6.42
C CYS A 16 -4.40 -12.78 4.90
N PRO A 17 -3.31 -12.78 4.11
CA PRO A 17 -3.40 -12.53 2.67
C PRO A 17 -3.81 -13.78 1.89
N ILE A 18 -3.83 -14.94 2.55
CA ILE A 18 -4.11 -16.25 1.95
C ILE A 18 -5.55 -16.65 2.28
N ASP A 19 -6.33 -16.92 1.25
CA ASP A 19 -7.63 -17.58 1.41
C ASP A 19 -7.41 -19.05 1.78
N MET A 20 -7.66 -19.37 3.05
CA MET A 20 -7.48 -20.70 3.62
C MET A 20 -8.47 -21.73 3.06
N ILE A 21 -9.59 -21.28 2.47
CA ILE A 21 -10.60 -22.14 1.85
C ILE A 21 -10.07 -22.61 0.50
N GLU A 22 -9.67 -21.67 -0.37
CA GLU A 22 -9.15 -21.99 -1.70
C GLU A 22 -7.76 -22.63 -1.66
N TRP A 23 -6.95 -22.34 -0.63
CA TRP A 23 -5.61 -22.91 -0.46
C TRP A 23 -5.58 -24.44 -0.52
N LYS A 24 -6.62 -25.11 -0.02
CA LYS A 24 -6.70 -26.58 -0.02
C LYS A 24 -6.83 -27.14 -1.43
N GLU A 25 -7.44 -26.40 -2.34
CA GLU A 25 -7.74 -26.81 -3.72
C GLU A 25 -6.58 -26.49 -4.68
N TYR A 26 -5.61 -25.69 -4.25
CA TYR A 26 -4.49 -25.27 -5.10
C TYR A 26 -3.43 -26.36 -5.31
N SER A 27 -2.95 -26.44 -6.56
CA SER A 27 -1.76 -27.20 -6.92
C SER A 27 -0.50 -26.60 -6.29
N ILE A 28 0.57 -27.39 -6.16
CA ILE A 28 1.83 -26.97 -5.53
C ILE A 28 2.41 -25.70 -6.20
N PHE A 29 2.34 -25.58 -7.53
CA PHE A 29 2.80 -24.39 -8.25
C PHE A 29 2.00 -23.14 -7.87
N LYS A 30 0.67 -23.24 -7.80
CA LYS A 30 -0.18 -22.12 -7.37
C LYS A 30 0.11 -21.73 -5.92
N LYS A 31 0.29 -22.71 -5.03
CA LYS A 31 0.67 -22.46 -3.63
C LYS A 31 1.98 -21.68 -3.51
N SER A 32 3.01 -22.07 -4.26
CA SER A 32 4.28 -21.33 -4.27
C SER A 32 4.11 -19.90 -4.78
N PHE A 33 3.32 -19.71 -5.85
CA PHE A 33 3.05 -18.37 -6.38
C PHE A 33 2.26 -17.50 -5.40
N GLU A 34 1.23 -18.04 -4.75
CA GLU A 34 0.49 -17.34 -3.70
C GLU A 34 1.38 -16.99 -2.50
N LEU A 35 2.29 -17.89 -2.09
CA LEU A 35 3.20 -17.62 -1.00
C LEU A 35 4.17 -16.48 -1.32
N ILE A 36 4.66 -16.41 -2.56
CA ILE A 36 5.51 -15.29 -3.02
C ILE A 36 4.73 -13.97 -3.01
N LYS A 37 3.47 -13.98 -3.48
CA LYS A 37 2.60 -12.79 -3.47
C LYS A 37 2.19 -12.37 -2.06
N ALA A 38 2.05 -13.32 -1.14
CA ALA A 38 1.60 -13.07 0.22
C ALA A 38 2.50 -12.08 0.95
N GLY A 39 3.82 -12.13 0.75
CA GLY A 39 4.76 -11.21 1.37
C GLY A 39 4.48 -9.74 1.01
N PRO A 40 4.59 -9.35 -0.28
CA PRO A 40 4.25 -8.00 -0.73
C PRO A 40 2.81 -7.59 -0.38
N TYR A 41 1.84 -8.50 -0.52
CA TYR A 41 0.45 -8.19 -0.22
C TYR A 41 0.21 -7.90 1.27
N PHE A 42 0.86 -8.66 2.16
CA PHE A 42 0.86 -8.40 3.60
C PHE A 42 1.46 -7.02 3.93
N CYS A 43 2.59 -6.66 3.31
CA CYS A 43 3.16 -5.33 3.47
C CYS A 43 2.18 -4.24 2.99
N LEU A 44 1.51 -4.44 1.86
CA LEU A 44 0.53 -3.50 1.34
C LEU A 44 -0.69 -3.36 2.26
N ILE A 45 -1.22 -4.45 2.83
CA ILE A 45 -2.33 -4.41 3.81
C ILE A 45 -1.97 -3.57 5.06
N LEU A 46 -0.71 -3.63 5.49
CA LEU A 46 -0.22 -2.88 6.64
C LEU A 46 0.06 -1.41 6.35
N CYS A 47 0.32 -1.07 5.09
CA CYS A 47 0.66 0.30 4.66
C CYS A 47 -0.51 1.04 4.03
N ILE A 48 -1.48 0.33 3.43
CA ILE A 48 -2.59 0.92 2.72
C ILE A 48 -3.87 0.58 3.48
N PRO A 49 -4.59 1.58 4.01
CA PRO A 49 -5.89 1.33 4.62
C PRO A 49 -6.86 0.86 3.54
N VAL A 50 -7.18 -0.43 3.58
CA VAL A 50 -8.16 -1.05 2.70
C VAL A 50 -9.55 -0.68 3.18
N VAL A 51 -10.18 0.28 2.49
CA VAL A 51 -11.56 0.68 2.73
C VAL A 51 -12.45 0.04 1.67
N ASP A 52 -13.26 -0.93 2.08
CA ASP A 52 -14.23 -1.59 1.22
C ASP A 52 -15.64 -1.22 1.68
N LEU A 53 -16.25 -0.24 1.00
CA LEU A 53 -17.58 0.28 1.32
C LEU A 53 -18.72 -0.67 0.94
N GLU A 54 -18.45 -1.73 0.17
CA GLU A 54 -19.46 -2.68 -0.30
C GLU A 54 -19.59 -3.92 0.62
N SER A 55 -18.57 -4.17 1.44
CA SER A 55 -18.54 -5.25 2.41
C SER A 55 -19.38 -5.00 3.67
N ILE A 56 -19.75 -6.09 4.36
CA ILE A 56 -20.46 -6.03 5.65
C ILE A 56 -19.59 -5.29 6.68
N ASN A 57 -20.13 -4.26 7.33
CA ASN A 57 -19.42 -3.35 8.24
C ASN A 57 -18.23 -2.60 7.60
N GLU A 58 -18.25 -2.41 6.28
CA GLU A 58 -17.26 -1.63 5.53
C GLU A 58 -15.80 -2.10 5.75
N ASN A 59 -15.61 -3.40 6.02
CA ASN A 59 -14.33 -4.05 6.35
C ASN A 59 -13.61 -3.39 7.54
N TRP A 60 -14.37 -2.80 8.47
CA TRP A 60 -13.84 -2.01 9.56
C TRP A 60 -13.02 -2.84 10.56
N CYS A 61 -11.73 -2.54 10.64
CA CYS A 61 -10.85 -3.03 11.69
C CYS A 61 -10.09 -1.88 12.34
N ARG A 62 -10.47 -1.52 13.56
CA ARG A 62 -9.85 -0.42 14.33
C ARG A 62 -8.34 -0.60 14.49
N ILE A 63 -7.88 -1.81 14.85
CA ILE A 63 -6.45 -2.10 15.07
C ILE A 63 -5.67 -1.90 13.77
N LEU A 64 -6.17 -2.44 12.66
CA LEU A 64 -5.54 -2.31 11.35
C LEU A 64 -5.51 -0.84 10.89
N CYS A 65 -6.58 -0.08 11.14
CA CYS A 65 -6.63 1.35 10.82
C CYS A 65 -5.59 2.15 11.61
N CYS A 66 -5.43 1.89 12.90
CA CYS A 66 -4.39 2.52 13.72
C CYS A 66 -2.98 2.21 13.23
N ILE A 67 -2.73 0.95 12.85
CA ILE A 67 -1.45 0.52 12.29
C ILE A 67 -1.19 1.23 10.96
N ASN A 68 -2.19 1.33 10.07
CA ASN A 68 -2.06 2.05 8.81
C ASN A 68 -1.73 3.54 9.00
N ILE A 69 -2.38 4.23 9.96
CA ILE A 69 -2.07 5.64 10.28
C ILE A 69 -0.62 5.80 10.78
N LEU A 70 -0.09 4.78 11.45
CA LEU A 70 1.27 4.79 11.98
C LEU A 70 2.33 4.32 10.99
N ILE A 71 2.01 3.44 10.03
CA ILE A 71 3.03 2.85 9.15
C ILE A 71 3.06 3.57 7.80
N ALA A 72 1.91 3.96 7.27
CA ALA A 72 1.81 4.48 5.92
C ALA A 72 2.66 5.74 5.67
N PRO A 73 2.59 6.79 6.51
CA PRO A 73 3.42 7.99 6.30
C PRO A 73 4.92 7.69 6.39
N GLN A 74 5.31 6.84 7.33
CA GLN A 74 6.69 6.50 7.65
C GLN A 74 7.36 5.75 6.49
N ILE A 75 6.59 4.90 5.82
CA ILE A 75 7.04 4.19 4.62
C ILE A 75 7.27 5.15 3.45
N VAL A 76 6.44 6.18 3.29
CA VAL A 76 6.66 7.22 2.26
C VAL A 76 7.99 7.93 2.50
N PHE A 77 8.27 8.34 3.75
CA PHE A 77 9.56 8.96 4.10
C PHE A 77 10.76 8.04 3.89
N LEU A 78 10.57 6.73 4.12
CA LEU A 78 11.63 5.74 3.91
C LEU A 78 11.96 5.57 2.42
N PHE A 79 10.97 5.61 1.54
CA PHE A 79 11.17 5.45 0.10
C PHE A 79 11.61 6.72 -0.62
N GLU A 80 11.08 7.89 -0.25
CA GLU A 80 11.36 9.13 -0.97
C GLU A 80 12.68 9.81 -0.57
N GLN A 81 13.42 9.30 0.43
CA GLN A 81 14.68 9.88 0.92
C GLN A 81 14.61 11.41 1.05
N VAL A 82 13.53 11.92 1.65
CA VAL A 82 13.27 13.36 1.74
C VAL A 82 14.41 14.07 2.50
N ASP A 83 15.07 15.01 1.83
CA ASP A 83 16.18 15.79 2.38
C ASP A 83 15.76 16.59 3.64
N TYR A 84 16.63 16.58 4.63
CA TYR A 84 16.39 17.03 6.01
C TYR A 84 16.58 18.53 6.20
N ASP A 85 15.89 19.40 5.48
CA ASP A 85 16.04 20.84 5.72
C ASP A 85 14.70 21.57 5.66
N ILE A 86 14.07 21.76 6.82
CA ILE A 86 13.04 22.80 6.94
C ILE A 86 13.41 23.81 8.03
N VAL A 87 13.99 23.41 9.18
CA VAL A 87 14.65 24.30 10.15
C VAL A 87 15.57 23.43 11.01
N ASP A 88 16.84 23.82 11.16
CA ASP A 88 17.89 23.22 12.02
C ASP A 88 17.45 22.04 12.93
N GLN A 89 17.91 20.83 12.58
CA GLN A 89 17.95 19.61 13.42
C GLN A 89 16.66 18.83 13.68
N PHE A 90 15.47 19.22 13.18
CA PHE A 90 14.26 18.41 13.39
C PHE A 90 13.93 17.49 12.19
N PRO A 91 13.93 16.15 12.36
CA PRO A 91 13.61 15.25 11.26
C PRO A 91 12.14 15.28 10.89
N LEU A 92 11.82 15.36 9.60
CA LEU A 92 10.43 15.37 9.09
C LEU A 92 9.67 14.06 9.40
N TRP A 93 10.36 12.94 9.51
CA TRP A 93 9.74 11.69 9.94
C TRP A 93 9.22 11.78 11.39
N THR A 94 9.86 12.58 12.24
CA THR A 94 9.45 12.75 13.65
C THR A 94 8.18 13.59 13.76
N SER A 95 8.05 14.66 12.97
CA SER A 95 6.81 15.46 12.95
C SER A 95 5.64 14.64 12.41
N SER A 96 5.87 13.83 11.37
CA SER A 96 4.89 12.89 10.85
C SER A 96 4.45 11.86 11.89
N LEU A 97 5.39 11.32 12.68
CA LEU A 97 5.08 10.38 13.76
C LEU A 97 4.18 11.02 14.82
N ILE A 98 4.47 12.26 15.23
CA ILE A 98 3.64 13.01 16.19
C ILE A 98 2.22 13.21 15.63
N ILE A 99 2.09 13.59 14.37
CA ILE A 99 0.78 13.75 13.70
C ILE A 99 0.02 12.42 13.67
N SER A 100 0.68 11.31 13.33
CA SER A 100 0.08 9.97 13.35
C SER A 100 -0.43 9.59 14.75
N ILE A 101 0.33 9.86 15.81
CA ILE A 101 -0.10 9.60 17.19
C ILE A 101 -1.36 10.39 17.53
N VAL A 102 -1.40 11.68 17.20
CA VAL A 102 -2.57 12.54 17.44
C VAL A 102 -3.79 12.01 16.69
N LEU A 103 -3.63 11.62 15.43
CA LEU A 103 -4.71 11.02 14.62
C LEU A 103 -5.19 9.69 15.19
N ILE A 104 -4.29 8.84 15.69
CA ILE A 104 -4.64 7.59 16.37
C ILE A 104 -5.45 7.89 17.63
N ILE A 105 -5.03 8.85 18.46
CA ILE A 105 -5.77 9.24 19.68
C ILE A 105 -7.17 9.74 19.30
N LEU A 106 -7.29 10.63 18.33
CA LEU A 106 -8.58 11.15 17.85
C LEU A 106 -9.49 10.03 17.32
N LEU A 107 -8.91 9.09 16.57
CA LEU A 107 -9.63 7.90 16.10
C LEU A 107 -10.06 7.04 17.28
N PHE A 108 -9.21 6.86 18.30
CA PHE A 108 -9.56 6.10 19.48
C PHE A 108 -10.70 6.75 20.28
N LEU A 109 -10.74 8.07 20.35
CA LEU A 109 -11.77 8.82 21.06
C LEU A 109 -13.10 8.89 20.30
N THR A 110 -13.05 8.97 18.97
CA THR A 110 -14.25 9.19 18.13
C THR A 110 -14.83 7.90 17.56
N SER A 111 -14.01 6.85 17.43
CA SER A 111 -14.42 5.61 16.79
C SER A 111 -14.91 4.55 17.78
N ASN A 112 -16.02 3.90 17.41
CA ASN A 112 -16.57 2.75 18.10
C ASN A 112 -16.13 1.46 17.41
N LYS A 113 -15.94 0.39 18.19
CA LYS A 113 -15.44 -0.90 17.71
C LYS A 113 -16.34 -1.53 16.64
N ASN A 114 -17.65 -1.32 16.76
CA ASN A 114 -18.67 -2.01 15.96
C ASN A 114 -19.25 -1.16 14.82
N ARG A 115 -18.85 0.11 14.68
CA ARG A 115 -19.36 1.00 13.63
C ARG A 115 -18.26 1.88 13.05
N PRO A 116 -18.13 1.95 11.72
CA PRO A 116 -17.17 2.83 11.08
C PRO A 116 -17.53 4.29 11.40
N PRO A 117 -16.53 5.16 11.64
CA PRO A 117 -16.77 6.58 11.87
C PRO A 117 -17.22 7.29 10.59
N ILE A 118 -17.90 8.44 10.71
CA ILE A 118 -18.40 9.22 9.55
C ILE A 118 -17.27 9.62 8.58
N TYR A 119 -16.06 9.84 9.10
CA TYR A 119 -14.87 10.17 8.34
C TYR A 119 -14.16 8.94 7.72
N TYR A 120 -14.70 7.73 7.84
CA TYR A 120 -14.12 6.52 7.25
C TYR A 120 -13.98 6.60 5.73
N ARG A 121 -14.87 7.33 5.05
CA ARG A 121 -14.73 7.63 3.61
C ARG A 121 -13.48 8.45 3.28
N LEU A 122 -12.99 9.29 4.20
CA LEU A 122 -11.72 10.01 4.01
C LEU A 122 -10.51 9.05 4.07
N PHE A 123 -10.63 7.94 4.79
CA PHE A 123 -9.60 6.90 4.78
C PHE A 123 -9.46 6.23 3.41
N ALA A 124 -10.54 6.12 2.62
CA ALA A 124 -10.47 5.63 1.26
C ALA A 124 -9.61 6.55 0.37
N LEU A 125 -9.79 7.88 0.51
CA LEU A 125 -8.96 8.86 -0.19
C LEU A 125 -7.50 8.80 0.26
N PHE A 126 -7.26 8.63 1.56
CA PHE A 126 -5.91 8.47 2.10
C PHE A 126 -5.23 7.21 1.55
N GLY A 127 -5.92 6.07 1.55
CA GLY A 127 -5.43 4.83 0.95
C GLY A 127 -5.17 4.95 -0.55
N PHE A 128 -6.00 5.70 -1.26
CA PHE A 128 -5.79 6.00 -2.68
C PHE A 128 -4.50 6.82 -2.92
N ILE A 129 -4.27 7.87 -2.13
CA ILE A 129 -3.04 8.68 -2.22
C ILE A 129 -1.80 7.82 -1.94
N ILE A 130 -1.82 7.02 -0.87
CA ILE A 130 -0.69 6.13 -0.55
C ILE A 130 -0.46 5.12 -1.68
N SER A 131 -1.52 4.59 -2.28
CA SER A 131 -1.41 3.67 -3.42
C SER A 131 -0.72 4.33 -4.61
N ILE A 132 -1.03 5.60 -4.91
CA ILE A 132 -0.35 6.36 -5.97
C ILE A 132 1.15 6.47 -5.67
N ILE A 133 1.52 6.81 -4.43
CA ILE A 133 2.93 6.92 -4.02
C ILE A 133 3.64 5.57 -4.19
N PHE A 134 3.03 4.47 -3.76
CA PHE A 134 3.59 3.13 -3.97
C PHE A 134 3.81 2.79 -5.45
N ILE A 135 2.84 3.10 -6.31
CA ILE A 135 2.96 2.89 -7.75
C ILE A 135 4.11 3.73 -8.32
N GLN A 136 4.24 4.98 -7.88
CA GLN A 136 5.34 5.87 -8.29
C GLN A 136 6.69 5.33 -7.83
N THR A 137 6.82 4.87 -6.58
CA THR A 137 8.03 4.23 -6.06
C THR A 137 8.42 3.01 -6.89
N ILE A 138 7.46 2.12 -7.17
CA ILE A 138 7.72 0.93 -7.99
C ILE A 138 8.16 1.33 -9.41
N ALA A 139 7.52 2.34 -10.01
CA ALA A 139 7.92 2.84 -11.32
C ALA A 139 9.36 3.40 -11.31
N ASN A 140 9.73 4.15 -10.27
CA ASN A 140 11.08 4.67 -10.09
C ASN A 140 12.11 3.54 -9.96
N GLU A 141 11.82 2.50 -9.18
CA GLU A 141 12.70 1.33 -9.05
C GLU A 141 12.86 0.59 -10.39
N ILE A 142 11.79 0.40 -11.15
CA ILE A 142 11.85 -0.19 -12.49
C ILE A 142 12.75 0.64 -13.42
N ILE A 143 12.61 1.97 -13.39
CA ILE A 143 13.44 2.88 -14.17
C ILE A 143 14.91 2.77 -13.74
N ASN A 144 15.20 2.68 -12.44
CA ASN A 144 16.57 2.53 -11.92
C ASN A 144 17.22 1.21 -12.36
N ILE A 145 16.46 0.11 -12.34
CA ILE A 145 16.91 -1.18 -12.86
C ILE A 145 17.21 -1.08 -14.37
N LEU A 146 16.30 -0.47 -15.13
CA LEU A 146 16.46 -0.29 -16.57
C LEU A 146 17.69 0.57 -16.92
N LYS A 147 17.92 1.67 -16.19
CA LYS A 147 19.15 2.48 -16.32
C LYS A 147 20.40 1.66 -16.05
N THR A 148 20.37 0.80 -15.03
CA THR A 148 21.49 -0.09 -14.71
C THR A 148 21.79 -1.04 -15.88
N PHE A 149 20.76 -1.63 -16.50
CA PHE A 149 20.93 -2.44 -17.72
C PHE A 149 21.41 -1.61 -18.92
N ALA A 150 20.90 -0.39 -19.10
CA ALA A 150 21.34 0.48 -20.19
C ALA A 150 22.84 0.78 -20.11
N ILE A 151 23.37 1.01 -18.91
CA ILE A 151 24.82 1.17 -18.67
C ILE A 151 25.58 -0.11 -19.06
N LEU A 152 25.08 -1.30 -18.67
CA LEU A 152 25.71 -2.58 -19.02
C LEU A 152 25.76 -2.82 -20.53
N PHE A 153 24.70 -2.46 -21.26
CA PHE A 153 24.61 -2.63 -22.71
C PHE A 153 25.11 -1.42 -23.52
N ARG A 154 25.60 -0.35 -22.86
CA ARG A 154 26.01 0.94 -23.46
C ARG A 154 24.91 1.61 -24.30
N LEU A 155 23.65 1.43 -23.90
CA LEU A 155 22.51 2.10 -24.52
C LEU A 155 22.34 3.51 -23.92
N SER A 156 21.90 4.48 -24.72
CA SER A 156 21.61 5.82 -24.21
C SER A 156 20.25 5.88 -23.51
N ASP A 157 20.12 6.75 -22.51
CA ASP A 157 18.87 6.99 -21.78
C ASP A 157 17.71 7.34 -22.73
N SER A 158 18.01 8.02 -23.85
CA SER A 158 17.04 8.37 -24.88
C SER A 158 16.43 7.15 -25.58
N ILE A 159 17.23 6.11 -25.86
CA ILE A 159 16.74 4.87 -26.50
C ILE A 159 15.82 4.11 -25.55
N LEU A 160 16.16 4.10 -24.26
CA LEU A 160 15.34 3.47 -23.22
C LEU A 160 14.00 4.19 -23.06
N GLY A 161 14.02 5.53 -23.00
CA GLY A 161 12.82 6.37 -22.98
C GLY A 161 11.93 6.16 -24.21
N LEU A 162 12.53 6.11 -25.42
CA LEU A 162 11.80 5.84 -26.67
C LEU A 162 11.15 4.45 -26.68
N THR A 163 11.82 3.44 -26.14
CA THR A 163 11.30 2.06 -26.09
C THR A 163 10.15 1.94 -25.10
N ILE A 164 10.26 2.56 -23.92
CA ILE A 164 9.16 2.60 -22.94
C ILE A 164 7.94 3.33 -23.51
N LEU A 165 8.15 4.46 -24.20
CA LEU A 165 7.08 5.19 -24.87
C LEU A 165 6.41 4.37 -25.98
N ALA A 166 7.21 3.70 -26.82
CA ALA A 166 6.69 2.82 -27.87
C ALA A 166 5.91 1.63 -27.29
N TRP A 167 6.41 1.02 -26.22
CA TRP A 167 5.77 -0.09 -25.53
C TRP A 167 4.45 0.33 -24.85
N GLY A 168 4.45 1.47 -24.15
CA GLY A 168 3.24 2.04 -23.55
C GLY A 168 2.16 2.36 -24.58
N ASN A 169 2.55 2.97 -25.71
CA ASN A 169 1.64 3.24 -26.82
C ASN A 169 1.07 1.95 -27.43
N SER A 170 1.84 0.86 -27.47
CA SER A 170 1.36 -0.44 -27.98
C SER A 170 0.34 -1.09 -27.04
N ILE A 171 0.50 -0.99 -25.72
CA ILE A 171 -0.46 -1.54 -24.75
C ILE A 171 -1.73 -0.71 -24.72
N GLY A 172 -1.60 0.62 -24.69
CA GLY A 172 -2.75 1.54 -24.69
C GLY A 172 -3.59 1.45 -25.97
N GLY A 173 -2.93 1.29 -27.13
CA GLY A 173 -3.61 1.09 -28.41
C GLY A 173 -4.45 -0.19 -28.46
N ASN A 174 -3.96 -1.30 -27.89
CA ASN A 174 -4.70 -2.56 -27.87
C ASN A 174 -5.93 -2.53 -26.95
N ILE A 175 -5.87 -1.82 -25.82
CA ILE A 175 -7.04 -1.65 -24.93
C ILE A 175 -8.08 -0.72 -25.59
N GLY A 176 -7.63 0.34 -26.27
CA GLY A 176 -8.52 1.23 -27.03
C GLY A 176 -9.20 0.55 -28.23
N ALA A 177 -8.53 -0.43 -28.86
CA ALA A 177 -9.10 -1.20 -29.97
C ALA A 177 -10.09 -2.30 -29.53
N ILE A 178 -10.10 -2.70 -28.25
CA ILE A 178 -11.05 -3.68 -27.69
C ILE A 178 -12.34 -3.00 -27.18
N LEU A 179 -12.30 -1.69 -26.94
CA LEU A 179 -13.42 -0.88 -26.44
C LEU A 179 -14.19 -0.13 -27.54
N HIS A 180 -13.92 -0.41 -28.82
CA HIS A 180 -14.56 0.18 -30.00
C HIS A 180 -15.02 -0.91 -30.98
#